data_AF-A0A1F2T1B3-F1
#
_entry.id   AF-A0A1F2T1B3-F1
#
_cell.length_a   1.000
_cell.length_b   1.000
_cell.length_c   1.000
_cell.angle_alpha   90.00
_cell.angle_beta   90.00
_cell.angle_gamma   90.00
#
_symmetry.space_group_name_H-M   'P 1'
#
loop_
_entity.id
_entity.type
_entity.pdbx_description
1 polymer ?
#
loop_
_entity_poly.entity_id
_entity_poly.type
_entity_poly.pdbx_seq_one_letter_code
_entity_poly.pdbx_strand_id
1 'polypeptide(L)' 'MTEPSASNRVTHDLVHEFKNHLAVIVGFCDLLLRELPDTDPRREDVLQMQKAGRDALALLPRLTTRMP' A
#
# COMPACT_ATOMS: atom_id res chain seq x y z
N MET A 1 9.79 -21.13 -23.94
CA MET A 1 10.19 -20.09 -22.97
C MET A 1 9.82 -18.76 -23.59
N THR A 2 8.58 -18.31 -23.40
CA THR A 2 8.08 -17.03 -23.93
C THR A 2 8.66 -15.91 -23.07
N GLU A 3 9.44 -15.00 -23.66
CA GLU A 3 9.91 -13.82 -22.96
C GLU A 3 8.72 -12.97 -22.50
N PRO A 4 8.72 -12.42 -21.27
CA PRO A 4 7.67 -11.52 -20.83
C PRO A 4 7.70 -10.27 -21.72
N SER A 5 6.58 -10.02 -22.39
CA SER A 5 6.39 -8.85 -23.24
C SER A 5 6.69 -7.57 -22.45
N ALA A 6 7.27 -6.54 -23.10
CA ALA A 6 7.64 -5.29 -22.44
C ALA A 6 6.50 -4.65 -21.61
N SER A 7 5.24 -4.85 -22.03
CA SER A 7 4.05 -4.41 -21.30
C SER A 7 3.88 -5.08 -19.93
N ASN A 8 4.22 -6.37 -19.81
CA ASN A 8 4.12 -7.12 -18.55
C ASN A 8 5.15 -6.64 -17.52
N ARG A 9 6.35 -6.25 -17.99
CA ARG A 9 7.40 -5.66 -17.12
C ARG A 9 6.97 -4.31 -16.56
N VAL A 10 6.39 -3.44 -17.40
CA VAL A 10 5.90 -2.11 -16.97
C VAL A 10 4.79 -2.24 -15.92
N THR A 11 3.84 -3.18 -16.08
CA THR A 11 2.78 -3.42 -15.09
C THR A 11 3.33 -3.95 -13.76
N HIS A 12 4.29 -4.87 -13.83
CA HIS A 12 4.96 -5.40 -12.65
C HIS A 12 5.71 -4.31 -11.88
N ASP A 13 6.47 -3.47 -12.57
CA ASP A 13 7.26 -2.39 -11.96
C ASP A 13 6.35 -1.33 -11.32
N LEU A 14 5.24 -0.97 -11.98
CA LEU A 14 4.25 -0.06 -11.41
C LEU A 14 3.58 -0.61 -10.14
N VAL A 15 3.27 -1.91 -10.10
CA VAL A 15 2.70 -2.56 -8.90
C VAL A 15 3.68 -2.55 -7.74
N HIS A 16 4.97 -2.78 -8.01
CA HIS A 16 6.00 -2.71 -6.97
C HIS A 16 6.18 -1.30 -6.43
N GLU A 17 6.24 -0.29 -7.30
CA GLU A 17 6.32 1.11 -6.88
C GLU A 17 5.11 1.52 -6.04
N PHE A 18 3.91 1.13 -6.47
CA PHE A 18 2.69 1.40 -5.72
C PHE A 18 2.68 0.71 -4.35
N LYS A 19 3.09 -0.56 -4.29
CA LYS A 19 3.27 -1.28 -3.02
C LYS A 19 4.26 -0.56 -2.10
N ASN A 20 5.37 -0.06 -2.65
CA ASN A 20 6.38 0.64 -1.87
C ASN A 20 5.83 1.93 -1.25
N HIS A 21 5.09 2.73 -2.01
CA HIS A 21 4.44 3.93 -1.48
C HIS A 21 3.44 3.62 -0.37
N LEU A 22 2.57 2.61 -0.56
CA LEU A 22 1.62 2.20 0.47
C LEU A 22 2.33 1.70 1.73
N ALA A 23 3.40 0.93 1.59
CA ALA A 23 4.19 0.46 2.73
C ALA A 23 4.79 1.61 3.54
N VAL A 24 5.32 2.64 2.87
CA VAL A 24 5.85 3.85 3.52
C VAL A 24 4.75 4.61 4.25
N ILE A 25 3.60 4.83 3.61
CA ILE A 25 2.45 5.53 4.22
C ILE A 25 1.99 4.80 5.48
N VAL A 26 1.76 3.48 5.40
CA VAL A 26 1.35 2.66 6.54
C VAL A 26 2.41 2.70 7.65
N GLY A 27 3.70 2.64 7.29
CA GLY A 27 4.80 2.74 8.26
C GLY A 27 4.81 4.08 9.02
N PHE A 28 4.57 5.20 8.33
CA PHE A 28 4.43 6.49 9.01
C PHE A 28 3.18 6.56 9.89
N CYS A 29 2.05 5.99 9.47
CA CYS A 29 0.88 5.87 10.34
C CYS A 29 1.19 5.04 11.59
N ASP A 30 1.94 3.94 11.47
CA ASP A 30 2.36 3.12 12.61
C ASP A 30 3.25 3.92 13.59
N LEU A 31 4.15 4.75 13.08
CA LEU A 31 5.00 5.62 13.91
C LEU A 31 4.17 6.69 14.63
N LEU A 32 3.30 7.39 13.90
CA LEU A 32 2.42 8.41 14.49
C LEU A 32 1.50 7.82 15.56
N LEU A 33 0.96 6.63 15.37
CA LEU A 33 0.11 5.97 16.37
C LEU A 33 0.89 5.52 17.62
N ARG A 34 2.21 5.38 17.56
CA ARG A 34 3.04 5.14 18.75
C ARG A 34 3.29 6.42 19.54
N GLU A 35 3.30 7.58 18.86
CA GLU A 35 3.57 8.88 19.46
C GLU A 35 2.31 9.58 19.96
N LEU A 36 1.17 9.36 19.29
CA LEU A 36 -0.11 9.97 19.67
C LEU A 36 -0.72 9.27 20.90
N PRO A 37 -1.07 10.03 21.96
CA PRO A 37 -1.85 9.51 23.08
C PRO A 37 -3.20 8.93 22.62
N ASP A 38 -3.75 7.98 23.38
CA ASP A 38 -5.05 7.40 23.05
C ASP A 38 -6.21 8.40 23.07
N THR A 39 -6.06 9.53 23.76
CA THR A 39 -7.05 10.60 23.82
C THR A 39 -6.86 11.67 22.74
N ASP A 40 -5.85 11.55 21.89
CA ASP A 40 -5.57 12.56 20.85
C ASP A 40 -6.61 12.47 19.72
N PRO A 41 -7.31 13.55 19.38
CA PRO A 41 -8.35 13.53 18.35
C PRO A 41 -7.81 13.17 16.95
N ARG A 42 -6.51 13.40 16.67
CA ARG A 42 -5.88 13.03 15.40
C ARG A 42 -5.64 11.54 15.27
N ARG A 43 -5.68 10.79 16.38
CA ARG A 43 -5.44 9.34 16.40
C ARG A 43 -6.43 8.59 15.51
N GLU A 44 -7.71 9.00 15.55
CA GLU A 44 -8.74 8.39 14.73
C GLU A 44 -8.45 8.57 13.23
N ASP A 45 -8.08 9.78 12.81
CA ASP A 45 -7.72 10.04 11.42
C ASP A 45 -6.55 9.16 10.96
N VAL A 46 -5.52 9.03 11.80
CA VAL A 46 -4.35 8.20 11.48
C VAL A 46 -4.69 6.71 11.45
N LEU A 47 -5.60 6.23 12.32
CA LEU A 47 -6.12 4.86 12.26
C LEU A 47 -6.87 4.60 10.95
N GLN A 48 -7.70 5.54 10.49
CA GLN A 48 -8.40 5.42 9.21
C GLN A 48 -7.42 5.38 8.03
N MET A 49 -6.39 6.24 8.03
CA MET A 49 -5.33 6.23 7.01
C MET A 49 -4.57 4.90 7.00
N GLN A 50 -4.16 4.40 8.17
CA GLN A 50 -3.46 3.12 8.30
C GLN A 50 -4.32 1.97 7.74
N LYS A 51 -5.60 1.94 8.12
CA LYS A 51 -6.55 0.93 7.67
C LYS A 51 -6.71 0.97 6.15
N ALA A 52 -6.94 2.15 5.57
CA ALA A 52 -7.06 2.31 4.13
C ALA A 52 -5.80 1.85 3.38
N GLY A 53 -4.61 2.18 3.88
CA GLY A 53 -3.35 1.74 3.30
C GLY A 53 -3.16 0.22 3.35
N ARG A 54 -3.51 -0.42 4.47
CA ARG A 54 -3.48 -1.89 4.62
C ARG A 54 -4.49 -2.58 3.71
N ASP A 55 -5.70 -2.04 3.61
CA ASP A 55 -6.75 -2.55 2.73
C ASP A 55 -6.29 -2.45 1.25
N ALA A 56 -5.67 -1.34 0.86
CA ALA A 56 -5.11 -1.18 -0.48
C ALA A 56 -3.98 -2.18 -0.78
N LEU A 57 -3.07 -2.42 0.17
CA LEU A 57 -2.03 -3.45 0.04
C LEU A 57 -2.62 -4.85 -0.14
N ALA A 58 -3.73 -5.16 0.53
CA ALA A 58 -4.42 -6.44 0.38
C ALA A 58 -5.14 -6.61 -0.98
N LEU A 59 -5.49 -5.49 -1.63
CA LEU A 59 -6.11 -5.51 -2.96
C LEU A 59 -5.09 -5.66 -4.11
N LEU A 60 -3.84 -5.24 -3.91
CA LEU A 60 -2.79 -5.25 -4.95
C LEU A 60 -2.62 -6.61 -5.68
N PRO A 61 -2.58 -7.77 -5.00
CA PRO A 61 -2.46 -9.07 -5.66
C PRO A 61 -3.63 -9.40 -6.61
N ARG A 62 -4.81 -8.80 -6.39
CA ARG A 62 -5.97 -8.99 -7.25
C ARG A 62 -5.88 -8.18 -8.54
N LEU A 63 -5.11 -7.09 -8.53
CA LEU A 63 -4.89 -6.24 -9.70
C LEU A 63 -3.90 -6.90 -10.68
N THR A 64 -2.83 -7.50 -10.17
CA THR A 64 -1.88 -8.26 -11.01
C THR A 64 -2.50 -9.52 -11.61
N THR A 65 -3.45 -10.15 -10.92
CA THR A 65 -4.13 -11.35 -11.45
C THR A 65 -5.15 -11.04 -12.56
N ARG A 66 -5.58 -9.76 -12.69
CA ARG A 66 -6.61 -9.33 -13.66
C ARG A 66 -6.07 -8.61 -14.89
N MET A 67 -4.78 -8.32 -14.95
CA MET A 67 -4.14 -7.77 -16.15
C MET A 67 -3.48 -8.92 -16.93
N PRO A 68 -3.92 -9.21 -18.18
CA PRO A 68 -3.31 -10.23 -19.03
C PRO A 68 -1.91 -9.83 -19.53
#